data_AF-A0A7S3YMT5-F1
#
_entry.id   AF-A0A7S3YMT5-F1
#
_cell.length_a   1.000
_cell.length_b   1.000
_cell.length_c   1.000
_cell.angle_alpha   90.00
_cell.angle_beta   90.00
_cell.angle_gamma   90.00
#
_symmetry.space_group_name_H-M   'P 1'
#
loop_
_entity.id
_entity.type
_entity.pdbx_description
1 polymer ?
#
loop_
_entity_poly.entity_id
_entity_poly.type
_entity_poly.pdbx_seq_one_letter_code
_entity_poly.pdbx_strand_id
1 'polypeptide(L)'
;SGLPGAAPAPRPREGVDEALVAELASFRLEPMAGDGEVAASRLPPRGADADAGGDAATTALLGRLFARLLDDPQLTDALRGSLGRLQAPLQQLARQDPGLLTSEQHPAWALINQLAAHAGELPAQDATRGEDFHRFVEPLIDRLANAPAQPGAFEQALGDVQRFVEQDRVERVERSRPMLDALGQAEEAKRLLPLLRPQVALQLDRAEAVSPLLRTFLLGPWVDALAQAMVSQGADAPQTQALVGTVDDLLASLQRPATEAERVALRRRLPDLVARLQQGMDLIDLPGPHRERVMAHLMQAHRA
;
A
#
# COMPACT_ATOMS: atom_id res chain seq x y z
N SER A 1 -5.74 12.89 87.44
CA SER A 1 -4.82 13.28 86.35
C SER A 1 -4.15 12.05 85.80
N GLY A 2 -4.75 11.47 84.75
CA GLY A 2 -4.13 10.42 83.96
C GLY A 2 -3.46 11.06 82.74
N LEU A 3 -2.37 10.44 82.28
CA LEU A 3 -2.20 9.99 80.89
C LEU A 3 -0.86 9.22 80.79
N PRO A 4 -0.86 7.99 80.27
CA PRO A 4 0.32 7.15 80.03
C PRO A 4 0.73 7.12 78.53
N GLY A 5 1.92 6.59 78.26
CA GLY A 5 2.18 5.77 77.07
C GLY A 5 2.89 6.44 75.89
N ALA A 6 4.22 6.24 75.80
CA ALA A 6 4.99 6.44 74.58
C ALA A 6 4.71 5.29 73.59
N ALA A 7 4.34 5.63 72.35
CA ALA A 7 4.20 4.69 71.23
C ALA A 7 5.40 4.83 70.27
N PRO A 8 5.90 3.74 69.65
CA PRO A 8 7.08 3.76 68.79
C PRO A 8 6.77 4.27 67.37
N ALA A 9 7.75 4.90 66.73
CA ALA A 9 7.69 5.38 65.35
C ALA A 9 7.52 4.23 64.33
N PRO A 10 6.68 4.36 63.30
CA PRO A 10 6.67 3.42 62.18
C PRO A 10 7.87 3.65 61.24
N ARG A 11 8.54 2.56 60.87
CA ARG A 11 9.62 2.52 59.86
C ARG A 11 9.09 2.88 58.45
N PRO A 12 9.94 3.36 57.52
CA PRO A 12 9.52 3.61 56.15
C PRO A 12 9.19 2.29 55.45
N ARG A 13 8.04 2.22 54.78
CA ARG A 13 7.68 1.12 53.86
C ARG A 13 8.29 1.42 52.49
N GLU A 14 9.58 1.16 52.33
CA GLU A 14 10.17 0.90 51.01
C GLU A 14 9.67 -0.47 50.52
N GLY A 15 9.07 -0.53 49.33
CA GLY A 15 8.76 -1.81 48.69
C GLY A 15 7.47 -1.90 47.87
N VAL A 16 6.67 -0.84 47.74
CA VAL A 16 5.41 -0.89 46.97
C VAL A 16 5.54 -0.29 45.56
N ASP A 17 6.46 0.67 45.35
CA ASP A 17 6.60 1.35 44.06
C ASP A 17 7.27 0.49 42.98
N GLU A 18 8.21 -0.39 43.33
CA GLU A 18 9.03 -1.09 42.33
C GLU A 18 8.28 -2.25 41.65
N ALA A 19 7.35 -2.90 42.36
CA ALA A 19 6.52 -3.98 41.81
C ALA A 19 5.48 -3.46 40.80
N LEU A 20 4.89 -2.29 41.06
CA LEU A 20 3.95 -1.63 40.15
C LEU A 20 4.68 -1.06 38.91
N VAL A 21 5.91 -0.57 39.09
CA VAL A 21 6.80 -0.11 38.01
C VAL A 21 7.23 -1.29 37.11
N ALA A 22 7.50 -2.46 37.67
CA ALA A 22 7.82 -3.67 36.90
C ALA A 22 6.59 -4.23 36.13
N GLU A 23 5.38 -4.11 36.69
CA GLU A 23 4.14 -4.49 35.98
C GLU A 23 3.79 -3.53 34.84
N LEU A 24 4.00 -2.22 35.02
CA LEU A 24 3.80 -1.20 33.99
C LEU A 24 4.83 -1.28 32.85
N ALA A 25 5.99 -1.91 33.08
CA ALA A 25 6.97 -2.23 32.04
C ALA A 25 6.50 -3.37 31.11
N SER A 26 5.49 -4.15 31.51
CA SER A 26 4.88 -5.22 30.68
C SER A 26 3.80 -4.73 29.70
N PHE A 27 3.46 -3.43 29.73
CA PHE A 27 2.58 -2.79 28.76
C PHE A 27 3.33 -2.55 27.45
N ARG A 28 3.32 -3.57 26.59
CA ARG A 28 3.78 -3.51 25.22
C ARG A 28 2.57 -3.19 24.34
N LEU A 29 2.62 -2.09 23.58
CA LEU A 29 1.73 -1.89 22.44
C LEU A 29 2.24 -2.82 21.33
N GLU A 30 1.66 -4.01 21.23
CA GLU A 30 1.92 -4.89 20.09
C GLU A 30 1.21 -4.32 18.85
N PRO A 31 1.86 -4.34 17.67
CA PRO A 31 1.21 -3.95 16.43
C PRO A 31 0.08 -4.96 16.15
N MET A 32 -1.14 -4.45 15.99
CA MET A 32 -2.31 -5.25 15.63
C MET A 32 -2.16 -5.75 14.18
N ALA A 33 -1.51 -6.89 14.01
CA ALA A 33 -1.50 -7.65 12.78
C ALA A 33 -2.33 -8.93 12.96
N GLY A 34 -3.43 -9.02 12.21
CA GLY A 34 -4.01 -10.28 11.74
C GLY A 34 -4.80 -11.13 12.73
N ASP A 35 -6.08 -11.30 12.38
CA ASP A 35 -7.00 -12.38 12.73
C ASP A 35 -7.58 -12.45 14.15
N GLY A 36 -8.86 -12.83 14.18
CA GLY A 36 -9.73 -12.78 15.36
C GLY A 36 -9.32 -13.67 16.53
N GLU A 37 -9.94 -13.35 17.67
CA GLU A 37 -9.93 -14.04 18.97
C GLU A 37 -8.82 -13.72 19.99
N VAL A 38 -9.27 -12.94 21.00
CA VAL A 38 -8.98 -12.91 22.45
C VAL A 38 -7.53 -12.82 22.98
N ALA A 39 -7.21 -11.68 23.60
CA ALA A 39 -6.39 -11.55 24.81
C ALA A 39 -6.70 -10.18 25.46
N ALA A 40 -7.58 -10.06 26.45
CA ALA A 40 -7.47 -10.46 27.85
C ALA A 40 -6.35 -9.73 28.64
N SER A 41 -6.81 -8.79 29.48
CA SER A 41 -6.17 -8.21 30.66
C SER A 41 -4.92 -7.35 30.49
N ARG A 42 -5.01 -6.10 30.98
CA ARG A 42 -4.04 -5.47 31.91
C ARG A 42 -4.54 -4.08 32.35
N LEU A 43 -5.26 -4.01 33.46
CA LEU A 43 -5.33 -2.81 34.31
C LEU A 43 -4.86 -3.25 35.71
N PRO A 44 -4.17 -2.39 36.50
CA PRO A 44 -3.63 -2.79 37.80
C PRO A 44 -4.75 -3.09 38.82
N PRO A 45 -4.48 -3.89 39.87
CA PRO A 45 -5.49 -4.22 40.87
C PRO A 45 -5.84 -2.98 41.72
N ARG A 46 -7.12 -2.83 42.02
CA ARG A 46 -7.65 -1.88 43.01
C ARG A 46 -7.03 -2.14 44.39
N GLY A 47 -6.57 -1.07 45.05
CA GLY A 47 -6.26 -1.09 46.47
C GLY A 47 -5.98 0.29 47.08
N ALA A 48 -6.93 0.72 47.92
CA ALA A 48 -6.81 1.63 49.06
C ALA A 48 -6.37 3.10 48.83
N ASP A 49 -7.35 3.98 48.60
CA ASP A 49 -7.74 5.08 49.52
C ASP A 49 -8.57 6.11 48.74
N ALA A 50 -9.87 5.83 48.66
CA ALA A 50 -10.86 6.73 48.10
C ALA A 50 -11.49 7.57 49.21
N ASP A 51 -10.71 8.40 49.91
CA ASP A 51 -11.29 9.52 50.67
C ASP A 51 -10.25 10.60 51.03
N ALA A 52 -9.84 11.39 50.02
CA ALA A 52 -9.33 12.78 50.10
C ALA A 52 -8.55 13.10 48.80
N GLY A 53 -9.19 13.73 47.82
CA GLY A 53 -8.48 14.25 46.62
C GLY A 53 -8.64 13.46 45.32
N GLY A 54 -9.82 12.86 45.08
CA GLY A 54 -10.11 12.06 43.88
C GLY A 54 -9.81 12.75 42.53
N ASP A 55 -10.02 14.06 42.43
CA ASP A 55 -9.72 14.82 41.22
C ASP A 55 -8.21 14.97 40.97
N ALA A 56 -7.40 15.12 42.03
CA ALA A 56 -5.96 15.27 41.91
C ALA A 56 -5.29 13.95 41.52
N ALA A 57 -5.73 12.83 42.10
CA ALA A 57 -5.25 11.51 41.76
C ALA A 57 -5.60 11.11 40.31
N THR A 58 -6.85 11.36 39.90
CA THR A 58 -7.32 11.16 38.52
C THR A 58 -6.53 11.99 37.51
N THR A 59 -6.30 13.27 37.83
CA THR A 59 -5.52 14.17 36.96
C THR A 59 -4.07 13.70 36.81
N ALA A 60 -3.43 13.27 37.91
CA ALA A 60 -2.07 12.77 37.91
C ALA A 60 -1.94 11.45 37.11
N LEU A 61 -2.92 10.55 37.23
CA LEU A 61 -2.96 9.31 36.45
C LEU A 61 -3.09 9.60 34.95
N LEU A 62 -4.05 10.44 34.54
CA LEU A 62 -4.22 10.82 33.15
C LEU A 62 -2.98 11.50 32.58
N GLY A 63 -2.33 12.37 33.36
CA GLY A 63 -1.07 13.00 32.95
C GLY A 63 0.02 11.98 32.62
N ARG A 64 0.18 10.94 33.44
CA ARG A 64 1.17 9.87 33.19
C ARG A 64 0.82 9.00 31.99
N LEU A 65 -0.46 8.64 31.83
CA LEU A 65 -0.92 7.88 30.66
C LEU A 65 -0.68 8.65 29.37
N PHE A 66 -1.01 9.95 29.37
CA PHE A 66 -0.84 10.80 28.20
C PHE A 66 0.64 11.05 27.89
N ALA A 67 1.48 11.26 28.89
CA ALA A 67 2.92 11.40 28.70
C ALA A 67 3.52 10.15 28.03
N ARG A 68 3.09 8.95 28.43
CA ARG A 68 3.55 7.70 27.82
C ARG A 68 3.06 7.53 26.39
N LEU A 69 1.80 7.88 26.11
CA LEU A 69 1.26 7.91 24.75
C LEU A 69 2.09 8.84 23.85
N LEU A 70 2.36 10.07 24.32
CA LEU A 70 3.12 11.05 23.58
C LEU A 70 4.61 10.71 23.46
N ASP A 71 5.12 9.72 24.19
CA ASP A 71 6.52 9.26 24.10
C ASP A 71 6.72 8.18 23.03
N ASP A 72 5.64 7.71 22.39
CA ASP A 72 5.71 6.66 21.37
C ASP A 72 6.62 7.10 20.19
N PRO A 73 7.68 6.33 19.85
CA PRO A 73 8.60 6.65 18.77
C PRO A 73 7.94 6.58 17.37
N GLN A 74 6.79 5.92 17.24
CA GLN A 74 6.04 5.86 15.98
C GLN A 74 5.26 7.15 15.69
N LEU A 75 5.10 8.05 16.67
CA LEU A 75 4.43 9.33 16.49
C LEU A 75 5.37 10.38 15.90
N THR A 76 4.98 10.94 14.75
CA THR A 76 5.64 12.10 14.16
C THR A 76 5.54 13.33 15.08
N ASP A 77 6.51 14.25 14.99
CA ASP A 77 6.51 15.47 15.82
C ASP A 77 5.25 16.31 15.64
N ALA A 78 4.75 16.38 14.39
CA ALA A 78 3.52 17.09 14.07
C ALA A 78 2.31 16.47 14.79
N LEU A 79 2.11 15.15 14.67
CA LEU A 79 1.01 14.46 15.33
C LEU A 79 1.14 14.46 16.85
N ARG A 80 2.35 14.35 17.38
CA ARG A 80 2.65 14.48 18.82
C ARG A 80 2.20 15.83 19.35
N GLY A 81 2.47 16.90 18.60
CA GLY A 81 1.99 18.25 18.89
C GLY A 81 0.46 18.34 18.91
N SER A 82 -0.21 17.82 17.89
CA SER A 82 -1.68 17.82 17.81
C SER A 82 -2.30 17.01 18.96
N LEU A 83 -1.86 15.77 19.18
CA LEU A 83 -2.33 14.93 20.29
C LEU A 83 -2.10 15.62 21.64
N GLY A 84 -0.96 16.29 21.85
CA GLY A 84 -0.67 17.11 23.03
C GLY A 84 -1.83 18.01 23.47
N ARG A 85 -2.55 18.60 22.50
CA ARG A 85 -3.66 19.52 22.77
C ARG A 85 -4.92 18.84 23.31
N LEU A 86 -5.05 17.51 23.19
CA LEU A 86 -6.17 16.76 23.75
C LEU A 86 -6.07 16.53 25.26
N GLN A 87 -4.91 16.77 25.87
CA GLN A 87 -4.70 16.51 27.30
C GLN A 87 -5.70 17.29 28.18
N ALA A 88 -5.88 18.59 27.93
CA ALA A 88 -6.81 19.42 28.69
C ALA A 88 -8.28 18.99 28.49
N PRO A 89 -8.78 18.78 27.26
CA PRO A 89 -10.10 18.20 27.02
C PRO A 89 -10.34 16.87 27.72
N LEU A 90 -9.37 15.95 27.72
CA LEU A 90 -9.50 14.66 28.39
C LEU A 90 -9.60 14.80 29.92
N GLN A 91 -8.82 15.70 30.51
CA GLN A 91 -8.92 16.00 31.95
C GLN A 91 -10.26 16.65 32.32
N GLN A 92 -10.83 17.45 31.41
CA GLN A 92 -12.18 17.99 31.58
C GLN A 92 -13.22 16.88 31.45
N LEU A 93 -13.06 15.98 30.47
CA LEU A 93 -13.96 14.85 30.23
C LEU A 93 -13.96 13.88 31.41
N ALA A 94 -12.79 13.56 31.98
CA ALA A 94 -12.64 12.65 33.13
C ALA A 94 -13.45 13.08 34.36
N ARG A 95 -13.64 14.39 34.54
CA ARG A 95 -14.43 14.95 35.64
C ARG A 95 -15.94 14.82 35.40
N GLN A 96 -16.36 14.71 34.14
CA GLN A 96 -17.77 14.61 33.74
C GLN A 96 -18.18 13.16 33.46
N ASP A 97 -17.25 12.34 33.00
CA ASP A 97 -17.44 10.95 32.61
C ASP A 97 -16.38 10.06 33.30
N PRO A 98 -16.72 9.45 34.45
CA PRO A 98 -15.86 8.48 35.13
C PRO A 98 -15.51 7.27 34.26
N GLY A 99 -16.33 6.99 33.22
CA GLY A 99 -16.15 5.91 32.26
C GLY A 99 -14.83 6.00 31.50
N LEU A 100 -14.26 7.19 31.34
CA LEU A 100 -12.96 7.39 30.69
C LEU A 100 -11.83 6.60 31.36
N LEU A 101 -11.86 6.43 32.69
CA LEU A 101 -10.82 5.68 33.42
C LEU A 101 -11.14 4.19 33.58
N THR A 102 -12.41 3.81 33.49
CA THR A 102 -12.85 2.44 33.78
C THR A 102 -13.13 1.62 32.52
N SER A 103 -13.37 2.27 31.38
CA SER A 103 -13.68 1.62 30.11
C SER A 103 -12.50 1.69 29.14
N GLU A 104 -11.96 0.54 28.78
CA GLU A 104 -10.93 0.42 27.74
C GLU A 104 -11.47 0.82 26.35
N GLN A 105 -12.78 0.68 26.15
CA GLN A 105 -13.46 1.00 24.88
C GLN A 105 -14.00 2.43 24.86
N HIS A 106 -13.57 3.28 25.79
CA HIS A 106 -14.03 4.66 25.83
C HIS A 106 -13.67 5.38 24.50
N PRO A 107 -14.61 6.10 23.87
CA PRO A 107 -14.42 6.71 22.54
C PRO A 107 -13.17 7.59 22.43
N ALA A 108 -12.82 8.29 23.50
CA ALA A 108 -11.61 9.11 23.54
C ALA A 108 -10.30 8.29 23.46
N TRP A 109 -10.22 7.14 24.12
CA TRP A 109 -9.07 6.25 24.01
C TRP A 109 -9.03 5.54 22.66
N ALA A 110 -10.20 5.09 22.17
CA ALA A 110 -10.31 4.51 20.84
C ALA A 110 -9.86 5.49 19.74
N LEU A 111 -10.23 6.77 19.84
CA LEU A 111 -9.79 7.81 18.91
C LEU A 111 -8.26 7.95 18.89
N ILE A 112 -7.66 8.07 20.07
CA ILE A 112 -6.21 8.22 20.23
C ILE A 112 -5.48 7.01 19.65
N ASN A 113 -5.91 5.80 20.01
CA ASN A 113 -5.30 4.56 19.55
C ASN A 113 -5.41 4.44 18.03
N GLN A 114 -6.55 4.81 17.44
CA GLN A 114 -6.74 4.79 15.99
C GLN A 114 -5.81 5.79 15.28
N LEU A 115 -5.65 6.99 15.82
CA LEU A 115 -4.73 8.01 15.28
C LEU A 115 -3.28 7.54 15.35
N ALA A 116 -2.86 6.98 16.48
CA ALA A 116 -1.51 6.47 16.68
C ALA A 116 -1.22 5.25 15.78
N ALA A 117 -2.15 4.30 15.69
CA ALA A 117 -2.01 3.12 14.85
C ALA A 117 -1.88 3.50 13.38
N HIS A 118 -2.76 4.37 12.87
CA HIS A 118 -2.67 4.80 11.47
C HIS A 118 -1.38 5.57 11.19
N ALA A 119 -0.92 6.40 12.13
CA ALA A 119 0.35 7.11 11.99
C ALA A 119 1.55 6.15 11.87
N GLY A 120 1.56 5.06 12.65
CA GLY A 120 2.60 4.03 12.57
C GLY A 120 2.57 3.21 11.28
N GLU A 121 1.43 3.15 10.58
CA GLU A 121 1.32 2.49 9.27
C GLU A 121 1.80 3.37 8.10
N LEU A 122 1.99 4.68 8.33
CA LEU A 122 2.41 5.59 7.27
C LEU A 122 3.86 5.31 6.86
N PRO A 123 4.14 5.11 5.55
CA PRO A 123 5.51 4.86 5.10
C PRO A 123 6.39 6.08 5.36
N ALA A 124 7.54 5.89 6.01
CA ALA A 124 8.49 6.98 6.29
C ALA A 124 8.98 7.71 5.02
N GLN A 125 8.93 7.04 3.86
CA GLN A 125 9.32 7.59 2.56
C GLN A 125 8.17 8.26 1.78
N ASP A 126 6.94 8.25 2.29
CA ASP A 126 5.76 8.82 1.63
C ASP A 126 5.28 10.07 2.39
N ALA A 127 6.04 11.16 2.21
CA ALA A 127 5.78 12.44 2.89
C ALA A 127 4.38 12.99 2.60
N THR A 128 3.88 12.79 1.38
CA THR A 128 2.56 13.28 0.93
C THR A 128 1.43 12.67 1.76
N ARG A 129 1.46 11.35 2.01
CA ARG A 129 0.42 10.70 2.83
C ARG A 129 0.46 11.16 4.28
N GLY A 130 1.66 11.40 4.83
CA GLY A 130 1.82 12.00 6.14
C GLY A 130 1.19 13.39 6.24
N GLU A 131 1.42 14.24 5.23
CA GLU A 131 0.82 15.57 5.14
C GLU A 131 -0.70 15.54 4.99
N ASP A 132 -1.24 14.63 4.19
CA ASP A 132 -2.68 14.46 4.00
C ASP A 132 -3.37 14.01 5.29
N PHE A 133 -2.78 13.04 5.99
CA PHE A 133 -3.28 12.61 7.31
C PHE A 133 -3.24 13.76 8.32
N HIS A 134 -2.12 14.49 8.40
CA HIS A 134 -2.01 15.65 9.29
C HIS A 134 -3.06 16.72 8.97
N ARG A 135 -3.28 17.05 7.69
CA ARG A 135 -4.28 18.02 7.23
C ARG A 135 -5.70 17.61 7.62
N PHE A 136 -5.98 16.31 7.66
CA PHE A 136 -7.25 15.77 8.12
C PHE A 136 -7.40 15.83 9.65
N VAL A 137 -6.36 15.44 10.40
CA VAL A 137 -6.39 15.34 11.87
C VAL A 137 -6.43 16.71 12.55
N GLU A 138 -5.64 17.66 12.07
CA GLU A 138 -5.46 18.97 12.70
C GLU A 138 -6.79 19.72 13.01
N PRO A 139 -7.73 19.91 12.07
CA PRO A 139 -9.00 20.58 12.35
C PRO A 139 -9.93 19.78 13.28
N LEU A 140 -9.80 18.45 13.31
CA LEU A 140 -10.55 17.57 14.20
C LEU A 140 -10.06 17.74 15.65
N ILE A 141 -8.74 17.73 15.84
CA ILE A 141 -8.10 17.98 17.13
C ILE A 141 -8.42 19.39 17.63
N ASP A 142 -8.32 20.40 16.77
CA ASP A 142 -8.62 21.79 17.14
C ASP A 142 -10.06 21.96 17.62
N ARG A 143 -11.00 21.24 17.02
CA ARG A 143 -12.40 21.25 17.47
C ARG A 143 -12.56 20.64 18.85
N LEU A 144 -11.91 19.49 19.11
CA LEU A 144 -11.95 18.84 20.42
C LEU A 144 -11.22 19.65 21.50
N ALA A 145 -10.16 20.36 21.12
CA ALA A 145 -9.38 21.21 22.03
C ALA A 145 -10.14 22.47 22.48
N ASN A 146 -10.95 23.05 21.59
CA ASN A 146 -11.61 24.34 21.83
C ASN A 146 -13.10 24.25 22.21
N ALA A 147 -13.73 23.08 22.05
CA ALA A 147 -15.12 22.86 22.42
C ALA A 147 -15.26 22.24 23.82
N PRO A 148 -16.45 22.34 24.47
CA PRO A 148 -16.70 21.62 25.71
C PRO A 148 -16.48 20.12 25.51
N ALA A 149 -15.64 19.51 26.33
CA ALA A 149 -15.35 18.09 26.26
C ALA A 149 -16.58 17.27 26.64
N GLN A 150 -17.26 16.70 25.64
CA GLN A 150 -18.42 15.82 25.79
C GLN A 150 -18.13 14.46 25.15
N PRO A 151 -18.62 13.34 25.71
CA PRO A 151 -18.40 12.01 25.14
C PRO A 151 -18.77 11.91 23.65
N GLY A 152 -19.91 12.49 23.26
CA GLY A 152 -20.39 12.47 21.88
C GLY A 152 -19.48 13.19 20.87
N ALA A 153 -18.68 14.18 21.31
CA ALA A 153 -17.72 14.84 20.43
C ALA A 153 -16.54 13.91 20.06
N PHE A 154 -16.08 13.10 21.02
CA PHE A 154 -15.03 12.10 20.79
C PHE A 154 -15.55 10.93 19.96
N GLU A 155 -16.81 10.51 20.14
CA GLU A 155 -17.46 9.50 19.30
C GLU A 155 -17.56 9.94 17.83
N GLN A 156 -17.98 11.18 17.59
CA GLN A 156 -18.04 11.75 16.25
C GLN A 156 -16.65 11.80 15.61
N ALA A 157 -15.66 12.31 16.33
CA ALA A 157 -14.28 12.35 15.88
C ALA A 157 -13.73 10.95 15.56
N LEU A 158 -14.02 9.95 16.39
CA LEU A 158 -13.63 8.56 16.13
C LEU A 158 -14.25 8.04 14.82
N GLY A 159 -15.54 8.29 14.59
CA GLY A 159 -16.21 7.91 13.35
C GLY A 159 -15.64 8.61 12.11
N ASP A 160 -15.20 9.87 12.24
CA ASP A 160 -14.51 10.60 11.17
C ASP A 160 -13.16 9.96 10.84
N VAL A 161 -12.34 9.65 11.86
CA VAL A 161 -11.04 9.00 11.69
C VAL A 161 -11.19 7.60 11.10
N GLN A 162 -12.14 6.80 11.57
CA GLN A 162 -12.39 5.46 11.03
C GLN A 162 -12.74 5.48 9.54
N ARG A 163 -13.57 6.45 9.11
CA ARG A 163 -13.90 6.63 7.69
C ARG A 163 -12.68 7.03 6.86
N PHE A 164 -11.85 7.94 7.37
CA PHE A 164 -10.60 8.32 6.70
C PHE A 164 -9.66 7.12 6.52
N VAL A 165 -9.46 6.35 7.58
CA VAL A 165 -8.57 5.17 7.55
C VAL A 165 -9.08 4.12 6.55
N GLU A 166 -10.40 3.88 6.52
CA GLU A 166 -10.97 2.94 5.54
C GLU A 166 -10.83 3.45 4.09
N GLN A 167 -11.03 4.75 3.86
CA GLN A 167 -10.82 5.35 2.54
C GLN A 167 -9.38 5.23 2.08
N ASP A 168 -8.41 5.58 2.93
CA ASP A 168 -6.99 5.42 2.64
C ASP A 168 -6.63 3.95 2.35
N ARG A 169 -7.20 3.00 3.11
CA ARG A 169 -7.02 1.57 2.85
C ARG A 169 -7.52 1.16 1.47
N VAL A 170 -8.73 1.58 1.08
CA VAL A 170 -9.30 1.28 -0.24
C VAL A 170 -8.43 1.88 -1.35
N GLU A 171 -8.01 3.13 -1.20
CA GLU A 171 -7.15 3.79 -2.18
C GLU A 171 -5.79 3.09 -2.35
N ARG A 172 -5.21 2.56 -1.26
CA ARG A 172 -3.97 1.77 -1.33
C ARG A 172 -4.14 0.50 -2.14
N VAL A 173 -5.25 -0.21 -1.95
CA VAL A 173 -5.56 -1.44 -2.69
C VAL A 173 -5.79 -1.13 -4.17
N GLU A 174 -6.53 -0.07 -4.48
CA GLU A 174 -6.76 0.33 -5.87
C GLU A 174 -5.48 0.81 -6.57
N ARG A 175 -4.56 1.50 -5.87
CA ARG A 175 -3.25 1.86 -6.43
C ARG A 175 -2.34 0.66 -6.68
N SER A 176 -2.45 -0.43 -5.91
CA SER A 176 -1.60 -1.62 -6.08
C SER A 176 -2.15 -2.61 -7.11
N ARG A 177 -3.46 -2.60 -7.36
CA ARG A 177 -4.15 -3.44 -8.34
C ARG A 177 -3.54 -3.45 -9.75
N PRO A 178 -3.23 -2.32 -10.42
CA PRO A 178 -2.65 -2.34 -11.76
C PRO A 178 -1.27 -3.02 -11.80
N MET A 179 -0.49 -2.93 -10.73
CA MET A 179 0.82 -3.60 -10.63
C MET A 179 0.66 -5.12 -10.50
N LEU A 180 -0.32 -5.58 -9.72
CA LEU A 180 -0.63 -6.99 -9.56
C LEU A 180 -1.18 -7.59 -10.86
N ASP A 181 -2.07 -6.86 -11.53
CA ASP A 181 -2.63 -7.26 -12.83
C ASP A 181 -1.51 -7.36 -13.89
N ALA A 182 -0.62 -6.36 -13.97
CA ALA A 182 0.52 -6.40 -14.88
C ALA A 182 1.48 -7.57 -14.61
N LEU A 183 1.73 -7.87 -13.33
CA LEU A 183 2.55 -9.03 -12.95
C LEU A 183 1.90 -10.35 -13.39
N GLY A 184 0.59 -10.51 -13.14
CA GLY A 184 -0.16 -11.69 -13.57
C GLY A 184 -0.16 -11.85 -15.09
N GLN A 185 -0.33 -10.75 -15.83
CA GLN A 185 -0.25 -10.76 -17.30
C GLN A 185 1.15 -11.18 -17.78
N ALA A 186 2.21 -10.65 -17.18
CA ALA A 186 3.58 -11.01 -17.55
C ALA A 186 3.89 -12.49 -17.28
N GLU A 187 3.36 -13.07 -16.21
CA GLU A 187 3.47 -14.50 -15.91
C GLU A 187 2.74 -15.37 -16.94
N GLU A 188 1.51 -15.01 -17.31
CA GLU A 188 0.75 -15.74 -18.32
C GLU A 188 1.41 -15.64 -19.69
N ALA A 189 1.93 -14.48 -20.07
CA ALA A 189 2.64 -14.30 -21.33
C ALA A 189 3.87 -15.24 -21.39
N LYS A 190 4.62 -15.38 -20.29
CA LYS A 190 5.75 -16.32 -20.20
C LYS A 190 5.34 -17.77 -20.42
N ARG A 191 4.12 -18.17 -19.99
CA ARG A 191 3.60 -19.54 -20.20
C ARG A 191 3.25 -19.82 -21.65
N LEU A 192 2.93 -18.80 -22.45
CA LEU A 192 2.65 -18.94 -23.88
C LEU A 192 3.93 -19.08 -24.74
N LEU A 193 5.07 -18.54 -24.28
CA LEU A 193 6.34 -18.60 -25.02
C LEU A 193 6.75 -20.01 -25.50
N PRO A 194 6.72 -21.07 -24.66
CA PRO A 194 7.06 -22.44 -25.11
C PRO A 194 6.10 -23.01 -26.16
N LEU A 195 4.89 -22.45 -26.31
CA LEU A 195 3.92 -22.84 -27.35
C LEU A 195 4.15 -22.06 -28.64
N LEU A 196 4.40 -20.75 -28.53
CA LEU A 196 4.54 -19.84 -29.66
C LEU A 196 5.90 -19.96 -30.37
N ARG A 197 7.01 -20.10 -29.62
CA ARG A 197 8.35 -20.18 -30.22
C ARG A 197 8.49 -21.33 -31.24
N PRO A 198 8.05 -22.57 -30.94
CA PRO A 198 8.11 -23.66 -31.91
C PRO A 198 7.25 -23.42 -33.15
N GLN A 199 6.09 -22.76 -33.01
CA GLN A 199 5.22 -22.45 -34.15
C GLN A 199 5.89 -21.46 -35.11
N VAL A 200 6.47 -20.38 -34.57
CA VAL A 200 7.21 -19.40 -35.37
C VAL A 200 8.47 -20.01 -35.98
N ALA A 201 9.16 -20.91 -35.25
CA ALA A 201 10.30 -21.65 -35.79
C ALA A 201 9.90 -22.51 -37.00
N LEU A 202 8.76 -23.21 -36.93
CA LEU A 202 8.25 -24.02 -38.04
C LEU A 202 7.90 -23.16 -39.27
N GLN A 203 7.34 -21.97 -39.08
CA GLN A 203 7.10 -21.01 -40.17
C GLN A 203 8.42 -20.56 -40.82
N LEU A 204 9.42 -20.25 -40.00
CA LEU A 204 10.75 -19.83 -40.45
C LEU A 204 11.50 -20.91 -41.23
N ASP A 205 11.33 -22.18 -40.87
CA ASP A 205 12.02 -23.29 -41.54
C ASP A 205 11.40 -23.63 -42.90
N ARG A 206 10.17 -23.17 -43.17
CA ARG A 206 9.51 -23.26 -44.49
C ARG A 206 9.91 -22.13 -45.44
N ALA A 207 10.49 -21.05 -44.92
CA ALA A 207 10.87 -19.90 -45.71
C ALA A 207 12.30 -20.03 -46.24
N GLU A 208 12.49 -19.72 -47.53
CA GLU A 208 13.83 -19.67 -48.11
C GLU A 208 14.58 -18.41 -47.65
N ALA A 209 15.80 -18.60 -47.13
CA ALA A 209 16.79 -17.55 -46.89
C ALA A 209 16.37 -16.37 -45.97
N VAL A 210 15.85 -16.66 -44.76
CA VAL A 210 15.64 -15.63 -43.72
C VAL A 210 16.98 -15.22 -43.08
N SER A 211 17.25 -13.91 -42.99
CA SER A 211 18.49 -13.43 -42.38
C SER A 211 18.58 -13.79 -40.88
N PRO A 212 19.80 -13.96 -40.33
CA PRO A 212 19.98 -14.24 -38.91
C PRO A 212 19.33 -13.19 -38.01
N LEU A 213 19.36 -11.91 -38.41
CA LEU A 213 18.76 -10.81 -37.65
C LEU A 213 17.24 -10.96 -37.55
N LEU A 214 16.57 -11.27 -38.66
CA LEU A 214 15.12 -11.46 -38.67
C LEU A 214 14.71 -12.73 -37.92
N ARG A 215 15.51 -13.81 -38.02
CA ARG A 215 15.30 -15.03 -37.24
C ARG A 215 15.38 -14.74 -35.73
N THR A 216 16.39 -13.98 -35.28
CA THR A 216 16.51 -13.58 -33.88
C THR A 216 15.35 -12.70 -33.43
N PHE A 217 14.93 -11.74 -34.26
CA PHE A 217 13.77 -10.89 -33.95
C PHE A 217 12.48 -11.69 -33.83
N LEU A 218 12.21 -12.58 -34.79
CA LEU A 218 10.98 -13.35 -34.85
C LEU A 218 10.88 -14.40 -33.74
N LEU A 219 11.98 -15.05 -33.35
CA LEU A 219 11.98 -16.08 -32.29
C LEU A 219 12.08 -15.51 -30.86
N GLY A 220 12.48 -14.25 -30.72
CA GLY A 220 12.56 -13.55 -29.44
C GLY A 220 11.48 -12.49 -29.33
N PRO A 221 11.81 -11.20 -29.59
CA PRO A 221 10.90 -10.07 -29.39
C PRO A 221 9.52 -10.23 -30.02
N TRP A 222 9.41 -10.80 -31.22
CA TRP A 222 8.11 -10.96 -31.86
C TRP A 222 7.22 -11.98 -31.15
N VAL A 223 7.79 -13.09 -30.67
CA VAL A 223 7.04 -14.06 -29.87
C VAL A 223 6.61 -13.46 -28.53
N ASP A 224 7.44 -12.62 -27.92
CA ASP A 224 7.06 -11.88 -26.71
C ASP A 224 5.89 -10.94 -27.00
N ALA A 225 5.87 -10.27 -28.16
CA ALA A 225 4.75 -9.42 -28.59
C ALA A 225 3.45 -10.19 -28.85
N LEU A 226 3.53 -11.38 -29.45
CA LEU A 226 2.38 -12.26 -29.64
C LEU A 226 1.80 -12.72 -28.29
N ALA A 227 2.66 -13.15 -27.36
CA ALA A 227 2.25 -13.55 -26.03
C ALA A 227 1.57 -12.38 -25.28
N GLN A 228 2.16 -11.18 -25.35
CA GLN A 228 1.59 -9.99 -24.72
C GLN A 228 0.24 -9.60 -25.33
N ALA A 229 0.07 -9.68 -26.65
CA ALA A 229 -1.21 -9.43 -27.30
C ALA A 229 -2.29 -10.42 -26.86
N MET A 230 -1.96 -11.72 -26.82
CA MET A 230 -2.90 -12.77 -26.40
C MET A 230 -3.39 -12.59 -24.95
N VAL A 231 -2.52 -12.12 -24.06
CA VAL A 231 -2.87 -11.90 -22.65
C VAL A 231 -3.60 -10.57 -22.42
N SER A 232 -3.17 -9.50 -23.08
CA SER A 232 -3.74 -8.15 -22.87
C SER A 232 -5.04 -7.92 -23.63
N GLN A 233 -5.18 -8.49 -24.84
CA GLN A 233 -6.32 -8.25 -25.74
C GLN A 233 -7.18 -9.50 -25.94
N GLY A 234 -6.67 -10.68 -25.58
CA GLY A 234 -7.32 -11.97 -25.81
C GLY A 234 -6.80 -12.66 -27.08
N ALA A 235 -6.73 -13.99 -27.05
CA ALA A 235 -6.20 -14.80 -28.14
C ALA A 235 -7.02 -14.67 -29.44
N ASP A 236 -8.35 -14.64 -29.35
CA ASP A 236 -9.26 -14.57 -30.50
C ASP A 236 -9.59 -13.14 -30.94
N ALA A 237 -8.99 -12.13 -30.29
CA ALA A 237 -9.22 -10.75 -30.66
C ALA A 237 -8.72 -10.48 -32.10
N PRO A 238 -9.45 -9.71 -32.93
CA PRO A 238 -9.05 -9.42 -34.30
C PRO A 238 -7.64 -8.83 -34.42
N GLN A 239 -7.24 -8.01 -33.45
CA GLN A 239 -5.92 -7.39 -33.37
C GLN A 239 -4.81 -8.43 -33.11
N THR A 240 -5.03 -9.33 -32.15
CA THR A 240 -4.12 -10.46 -31.87
C THR A 240 -3.96 -11.38 -33.08
N GLN A 241 -5.07 -11.74 -33.74
CA GLN A 241 -5.04 -12.59 -34.92
C GLN A 241 -4.28 -11.94 -36.09
N ALA A 242 -4.41 -10.61 -36.26
CA ALA A 242 -3.63 -9.87 -37.24
C ALA A 242 -2.12 -9.87 -36.94
N LEU A 243 -1.73 -9.80 -35.67
CA LEU A 243 -0.33 -9.91 -35.24
C LEU A 243 0.21 -11.33 -35.47
N VAL A 244 -0.57 -12.38 -35.20
CA VAL A 244 -0.19 -13.77 -35.50
C VAL A 244 0.08 -13.96 -36.99
N GLY A 245 -0.81 -13.47 -37.87
CA GLY A 245 -0.65 -13.55 -39.32
C GLY A 245 0.51 -12.72 -39.89
N THR A 246 1.12 -11.83 -39.10
CA THR A 246 2.22 -10.98 -39.56
C THR A 246 3.49 -11.77 -39.88
N VAL A 247 3.72 -12.92 -39.23
CA VAL A 247 4.90 -13.76 -39.53
C VAL A 247 4.84 -14.28 -40.97
N ASP A 248 3.73 -14.89 -41.36
CA ASP A 248 3.55 -15.44 -42.71
C ASP A 248 3.57 -14.33 -43.78
N ASP A 249 2.91 -13.20 -43.51
CA ASP A 249 2.91 -12.04 -44.41
C ASP A 249 4.31 -11.44 -44.57
N LEU A 250 5.11 -11.40 -43.50
CA LEU A 250 6.48 -10.95 -43.55
C LEU A 250 7.35 -11.92 -44.36
N LEU A 251 7.24 -13.22 -44.14
CA LEU A 251 8.01 -14.21 -44.88
C LEU A 251 7.66 -14.20 -46.37
N ALA A 252 6.38 -14.04 -46.70
CA ALA A 252 5.92 -13.85 -48.08
C ALA A 252 6.47 -12.56 -48.70
N SER A 253 6.59 -11.47 -47.92
CA SER A 253 7.13 -10.19 -48.40
C SER A 253 8.60 -10.24 -48.81
N LEU A 254 9.37 -11.15 -48.21
CA LEU A 254 10.80 -11.34 -48.47
C LEU A 254 11.07 -12.19 -49.72
N GLN A 255 10.05 -12.84 -50.29
CA GLN A 255 10.19 -13.60 -51.52
C GLN A 255 10.20 -12.67 -52.73
N ARG A 256 11.07 -12.95 -53.70
CA ARG A 256 11.21 -12.14 -54.91
C ARG A 256 9.97 -12.34 -55.80
N PRO A 257 9.18 -11.29 -56.12
CA PRO A 257 7.99 -11.44 -56.95
C PRO A 257 8.36 -11.84 -58.38
N ALA A 258 7.66 -12.83 -58.93
CA ALA A 258 7.90 -13.34 -60.28
C ALA A 258 7.24 -12.47 -61.36
N THR A 259 6.13 -11.80 -61.03
CA THR A 259 5.35 -10.99 -61.96
C THR A 259 5.20 -9.53 -61.53
N GLU A 260 4.93 -8.62 -62.48
CA GLU A 260 4.62 -7.22 -62.14
C GLU A 260 3.35 -7.08 -61.30
N ALA A 261 2.35 -7.95 -61.54
CA ALA A 261 1.13 -7.98 -60.75
C ALA A 261 1.41 -8.31 -59.27
N GLU A 262 2.27 -9.30 -59.01
CA GLU A 262 2.73 -9.62 -57.65
C GLU A 262 3.53 -8.48 -57.01
N ARG A 263 4.40 -7.79 -57.78
CA ARG A 263 5.12 -6.61 -57.29
C ARG A 263 4.18 -5.48 -56.88
N VAL A 264 3.12 -5.23 -57.65
CA VAL A 264 2.10 -4.21 -57.32
C VAL A 264 1.30 -4.62 -56.10
N ALA A 265 0.89 -5.90 -56.00
CA ALA A 265 0.16 -6.42 -54.85
C ALA A 265 0.99 -6.34 -53.56
N LEU A 266 2.27 -6.72 -53.61
CA LEU A 266 3.20 -6.62 -52.48
C LEU A 266 3.33 -5.17 -52.01
N ARG A 267 3.60 -4.22 -52.92
CA ARG A 267 3.72 -2.79 -52.57
C ARG A 267 2.48 -2.22 -51.87
N ARG A 268 1.28 -2.72 -52.19
CA ARG A 268 0.03 -2.31 -51.54
C ARG A 268 -0.11 -2.86 -50.11
N ARG A 269 0.48 -4.02 -49.81
CA ARG A 269 0.38 -4.69 -48.49
C ARG A 269 1.47 -4.24 -47.51
N LEU A 270 2.61 -3.75 -48.00
CA LEU A 270 3.73 -3.34 -47.16
C LEU A 270 3.41 -2.29 -46.08
N PRO A 271 2.64 -1.21 -46.35
CA PRO A 271 2.34 -0.22 -45.31
C PRO A 271 1.59 -0.80 -44.11
N ASP A 272 0.63 -1.68 -44.37
CA ASP A 272 -0.15 -2.37 -43.34
C ASP A 272 0.72 -3.37 -42.55
N LEU A 273 1.58 -4.14 -43.24
CA LEU A 273 2.54 -5.03 -42.60
C LEU A 273 3.50 -4.27 -41.67
N VAL A 274 4.03 -3.13 -42.12
CA VAL A 274 4.90 -2.27 -41.31
C VAL A 274 4.16 -1.71 -40.09
N ALA A 275 2.90 -1.30 -40.25
CA ALA A 275 2.09 -0.82 -39.14
C ALA A 275 1.87 -1.92 -38.08
N ARG A 276 1.57 -3.15 -38.49
CA ARG A 276 1.43 -4.29 -37.56
C ARG A 276 2.74 -4.64 -36.85
N LEU A 277 3.87 -4.59 -37.56
CA LEU A 277 5.19 -4.80 -36.94
C LEU A 277 5.48 -3.73 -35.89
N GLN A 278 5.18 -2.46 -36.19
CA GLN A 278 5.35 -1.35 -35.24
C GLN A 278 4.45 -1.53 -34.01
N GLN A 279 3.18 -1.84 -34.23
CA GLN A 279 2.24 -2.14 -33.15
C GLN A 279 2.75 -3.28 -32.26
N GLY A 280 3.24 -4.39 -32.84
CA GLY A 280 3.81 -5.48 -32.06
C GLY A 280 5.05 -5.07 -31.26
N MET A 281 5.92 -4.24 -31.83
CA MET A 281 7.08 -3.69 -31.12
C MET A 281 6.70 -2.72 -30.00
N ASP A 282 5.60 -1.99 -30.14
CA ASP A 282 5.06 -1.09 -29.12
C ASP A 282 4.49 -1.88 -27.93
N LEU A 283 3.85 -3.03 -28.16
CA LEU A 283 3.28 -3.86 -27.09
C LEU A 283 4.32 -4.35 -26.07
N ILE A 284 5.58 -4.45 -26.45
CA ILE A 284 6.68 -4.92 -25.60
C ILE A 284 7.69 -3.83 -25.27
N ASP A 285 7.36 -2.57 -25.57
CA ASP A 285 8.25 -1.42 -25.41
C ASP A 285 9.66 -1.68 -25.99
N LEU A 286 9.73 -2.25 -27.20
CA LEU A 286 11.00 -2.63 -27.79
C LEU A 286 11.93 -1.41 -27.90
N PRO A 287 13.16 -1.46 -27.34
CA PRO A 287 14.06 -0.32 -27.32
C PRO A 287 14.33 0.26 -28.72
N GLY A 288 14.32 1.59 -28.83
CA GLY A 288 14.48 2.34 -30.08
C GLY A 288 15.62 1.83 -30.99
N PRO A 289 16.85 1.63 -30.48
CA PRO A 289 17.96 1.13 -31.30
C PRO A 289 17.70 -0.26 -31.92
N HIS A 290 17.02 -1.15 -31.20
CA HIS A 290 16.66 -2.47 -31.72
C HIS A 290 15.58 -2.37 -32.81
N ARG A 291 14.56 -1.54 -32.57
CA ARG A 291 13.50 -1.23 -33.53
C ARG A 291 14.08 -0.70 -34.84
N GLU A 292 14.90 0.33 -34.77
CA GLU A 292 15.53 0.96 -35.93
C GLU A 292 16.36 -0.03 -36.75
N ARG A 293 17.13 -0.90 -36.07
CA ARG A 293 17.96 -1.90 -36.73
C ARG A 293 17.12 -2.92 -37.51
N VAL A 294 16.02 -3.41 -36.95
CA VAL A 294 15.12 -4.36 -37.65
C VAL A 294 14.42 -3.67 -38.82
N MET A 295 13.88 -2.47 -38.63
CA MET A 295 13.20 -1.73 -39.69
C MET A 295 14.14 -1.35 -40.83
N ALA A 296 15.37 -0.92 -40.53
CA ALA A 296 16.39 -0.62 -41.54
C ALA A 296 16.76 -1.86 -42.36
N HIS A 297 16.90 -3.02 -41.70
CA HIS A 297 17.17 -4.28 -42.37
C HIS A 297 16.03 -4.69 -43.31
N LEU A 298 14.77 -4.57 -42.87
CA LEU A 298 13.61 -4.84 -43.72
C LEU A 298 13.53 -3.89 -44.91
N MET A 299 13.81 -2.60 -44.72
CA MET A 299 13.85 -1.64 -45.83
C MET A 299 14.93 -1.99 -46.86
N GLN A 300 16.10 -2.47 -46.41
CA GLN A 300 17.17 -2.90 -47.31
C GLN A 300 16.79 -4.15 -48.09
N ALA A 301 16.16 -5.13 -47.44
CA ALA A 301 15.73 -6.38 -48.07
C ALA A 301 14.73 -6.15 -49.22
N HIS A 302 13.89 -5.11 -49.13
CA HIS A 302 12.91 -4.78 -50.17
C HIS A 302 13.43 -3.83 -51.27
N ARG A 303 14.69 -3.36 -51.17
CA ARG A 303 15.35 -2.53 -52.20
C ARG A 303 16.19 -3.36 -53.18
N ALA A 304 16.51 -4.61 -52.86
CA ALA A 304 17.38 -5.53 -53.61
C ALA A 304 16.59 -6.56 -54.44
#